data_AF-A0A1E9HGV6-F1
#
_entry.id   AF-A0A1E9HGV6-F1
#
_cell.length_a   1.000
_cell.length_b   1.000
_cell.length_c   1.000
_cell.angle_alpha   90.00
_cell.angle_beta   90.00
_cell.angle_gamma   90.00
#
_symmetry.space_group_name_H-M   'P 1'
#
loop_
_entity.id
_entity.type
_entity.pdbx_description
1 polymer ?
#
loop_
_entity_poly.entity_id
_entity_poly.type
_entity_poly.pdbx_seq_one_letter_code
_entity_poly.pdbx_strand_id
1 'polypeptide(L)'
;MNHKLIEGERVRSIAAVVMIVLGAVLGVVGVLQKTVWAPPDNITASTQTDEGSAAAVIEPGVLNLYPGEAHVTVKGAGDITVAHASKPNVEAWLGEASYLDITGLKSQDELRTEKVEGKEDSVPNPAGADLWENSTTEPEQVTFKWSEPSDDSAFLIGSSEKSNLQISVEWKNDATNPWSTPLIVVGLILIILGILLFISGTRAKKREKDREEARLERRRRLAQMGSAFVIVPGLALAGCGAPELPEPQPLQTPTAPAASVTDEQLERVLKEIHTTVKEADDKLDAKKLGDRADGTFHQQREGAYKIKKKDKKAKLPAAPAFDDVKVNFTSATDTWPRVTSAVVSGNDQTQLVMLSQQDPRSPYRLWSLTVLLPGAEFPEVEDARVGSGLLPADQDGLVMTPKDAVKNYAEKLQKPDSAKRKGDFQDDAFAKQERESFKKVKKEIEKGNGSAKVEYSPGQQVAAQSAKDGSAIVIGSASHTLSLSPESRGGQTGELTVPNPQAKVVGETKTKRTLKTEYLQVYAFVVPKKGEGKVRLIGVSTAMVNAELAGNN
;
A
#
# COMPACT_ATOMS: atom_id res chain seq x y z
N MET A 1 -92.34 -11.20 -14.31
CA MET A 1 -90.96 -11.58 -14.71
C MET A 1 -89.97 -10.43 -14.48
N ASN A 2 -90.11 -9.64 -13.40
CA ASN A 2 -89.32 -8.41 -13.17
C ASN A 2 -88.36 -8.47 -11.97
N HIS A 3 -88.41 -9.50 -11.12
CA HIS A 3 -87.56 -9.56 -9.92
C HIS A 3 -86.11 -9.99 -10.23
N LYS A 4 -85.91 -10.88 -11.22
CA LYS A 4 -84.56 -11.35 -11.63
C LYS A 4 -83.74 -10.32 -12.43
N LEU A 5 -84.40 -9.34 -13.06
CA LEU A 5 -83.73 -8.28 -13.85
C LEU A 5 -83.17 -7.17 -12.95
N ILE A 6 -83.88 -6.83 -11.86
CA ILE A 6 -83.45 -5.81 -10.88
C ILE A 6 -82.24 -6.31 -10.06
N GLU A 7 -82.18 -7.61 -9.76
CA GLU A 7 -81.04 -8.21 -9.04
C GLU A 7 -79.75 -8.20 -9.87
N GLY A 8 -79.81 -8.57 -11.16
CA GLY A 8 -78.64 -8.56 -12.04
C GLY A 8 -78.04 -7.17 -12.28
N GLU A 9 -78.87 -6.12 -12.23
CA GLU A 9 -78.44 -4.73 -12.38
C GLU A 9 -77.71 -4.19 -11.15
N ARG A 10 -78.26 -4.44 -9.94
CA ARG A 10 -77.61 -4.04 -8.69
C ARG A 10 -76.26 -4.72 -8.53
N VAL A 11 -76.17 -6.00 -8.88
CA VAL A 11 -74.92 -6.77 -8.82
C VAL A 11 -73.85 -6.18 -9.74
N ARG A 12 -74.21 -5.71 -10.94
CA ARG A 12 -73.25 -5.07 -11.87
C ARG A 12 -72.78 -3.69 -11.41
N SER A 13 -73.67 -2.86 -10.88
CA SER A 13 -73.29 -1.54 -10.35
C SER A 13 -72.42 -1.67 -9.10
N ILE A 14 -72.73 -2.63 -8.23
CA ILE A 14 -71.92 -2.92 -7.04
C ILE A 14 -70.55 -3.45 -7.47
N ALA A 15 -70.48 -4.38 -8.42
CA ALA A 15 -69.21 -4.89 -8.95
C ALA A 15 -68.34 -3.80 -9.59
N ALA A 16 -68.94 -2.86 -10.33
CA ALA A 16 -68.22 -1.73 -10.91
C ALA A 16 -67.63 -0.81 -9.83
N VAL A 17 -68.40 -0.48 -8.79
CA VAL A 17 -67.94 0.32 -7.65
C VAL A 17 -66.83 -0.39 -6.89
N VAL A 18 -66.99 -1.70 -6.63
CA VAL A 18 -65.97 -2.51 -5.96
C VAL A 18 -64.65 -2.53 -6.75
N MET A 19 -64.70 -2.67 -8.08
CA MET A 19 -63.48 -2.62 -8.91
C MET A 19 -62.80 -1.25 -8.91
N ILE A 20 -63.56 -0.15 -8.95
CA ILE A 20 -62.99 1.19 -8.89
C ILE A 20 -62.33 1.43 -7.52
N VAL A 21 -63.02 1.06 -6.43
CA VAL A 21 -62.48 1.21 -5.07
C VAL A 21 -61.24 0.35 -4.88
N LEU A 22 -61.28 -0.92 -5.29
CA LEU A 22 -60.13 -1.82 -5.21
C LEU A 22 -58.97 -1.29 -6.06
N GLY A 23 -59.24 -0.83 -7.28
CA GLY A 23 -58.21 -0.25 -8.14
C GLY A 23 -57.59 1.03 -7.56
N ALA A 24 -58.40 1.89 -6.93
CA ALA A 24 -57.92 3.07 -6.22
C ALA A 24 -57.06 2.70 -5.00
N VAL A 25 -57.48 1.72 -4.21
CA VAL A 25 -56.70 1.21 -3.06
C VAL A 25 -55.36 0.66 -3.53
N LEU A 26 -55.34 -0.20 -4.56
CA LEU A 26 -54.09 -0.77 -5.10
C LEU A 26 -53.18 0.32 -5.68
N GLY A 27 -53.74 1.32 -6.37
CA GLY A 27 -53.00 2.46 -6.89
C GLY A 27 -52.37 3.30 -5.76
N VAL A 28 -53.13 3.61 -4.71
CA VAL A 28 -52.63 4.33 -3.53
C VAL A 28 -51.55 3.54 -2.82
N VAL A 29 -51.74 2.23 -2.59
CA VAL A 29 -50.72 1.36 -1.99
C VAL A 29 -49.45 1.35 -2.84
N GLY A 30 -49.56 1.25 -4.16
CA GLY A 30 -48.41 1.29 -5.07
C GLY A 30 -47.68 2.64 -5.04
N VAL A 31 -48.39 3.78 -4.92
CA VAL A 31 -47.79 5.11 -4.77
C VAL A 31 -47.14 5.29 -3.39
N LEU A 32 -47.78 4.80 -2.32
CA LEU A 32 -47.22 4.82 -0.97
C LEU A 32 -45.92 4.01 -0.90
N GLN A 33 -45.84 2.84 -1.56
CA GLN A 33 -44.60 2.07 -1.72
C GLN A 33 -43.47 2.82 -2.44
N LYS A 34 -43.76 3.89 -3.19
CA LYS A 34 -42.74 4.73 -3.85
C LYS A 34 -42.43 6.03 -3.12
N THR A 35 -43.14 6.33 -2.03
CA THR A 35 -43.06 7.62 -1.35
C THR A 35 -42.85 7.41 0.15
N VAL A 36 -43.93 7.18 0.88
CA VAL A 36 -43.91 7.05 2.34
C VAL A 36 -43.28 5.75 2.80
N TRP A 37 -43.39 4.69 1.99
CA TRP A 37 -42.81 3.37 2.24
C TRP A 37 -41.70 3.06 1.23
N ALA A 38 -41.09 4.09 0.64
CA ALA A 38 -39.87 3.90 -0.12
C ALA A 38 -38.74 3.44 0.82
N PRO A 39 -37.87 2.52 0.38
CA PRO A 39 -36.61 2.27 1.08
C PRO A 39 -35.83 3.57 1.27
N PRO A 40 -35.08 3.73 2.37
CA PRO A 40 -34.23 4.92 2.56
C PRO A 40 -33.19 5.01 1.46
N ASP A 41 -32.79 6.21 1.05
CA ASP A 41 -31.81 6.41 -0.03
C ASP A 41 -30.42 5.88 0.33
N ASN A 42 -30.13 5.73 1.62
CA ASN A 42 -28.88 5.18 2.14
C ASN A 42 -29.15 4.06 3.17
N ILE A 43 -28.23 3.10 3.21
CA ILE A 43 -28.17 2.04 4.23
C ILE A 43 -27.07 2.44 5.19
N THR A 44 -27.40 2.62 6.47
CA THR A 44 -26.44 2.97 7.50
C THR A 44 -26.40 1.86 8.53
N ALA A 45 -25.24 1.22 8.68
CA ALA A 45 -24.99 0.24 9.72
C ALA A 45 -23.98 0.78 10.73
N SER A 46 -24.24 0.53 12.02
CA SER A 46 -23.41 1.06 13.10
C SER A 46 -22.97 -0.01 14.09
N THR A 47 -21.89 0.27 14.79
CA THR A 47 -21.41 -0.49 15.95
C THR A 47 -20.68 0.43 16.91
N GLN A 48 -20.41 -0.07 18.11
CA GLN A 48 -19.65 0.63 19.14
C GLN A 48 -18.63 -0.32 19.76
N THR A 49 -17.40 0.15 19.96
CA THR A 49 -16.41 -0.59 20.74
C THR A 49 -16.76 -0.55 22.23
N ASP A 50 -16.39 -1.62 22.95
CA ASP A 50 -16.50 -1.67 24.39
C ASP A 50 -15.23 -1.12 25.08
N GLU A 51 -15.30 -0.86 26.38
CA GLU A 51 -14.14 -0.33 27.15
C GLU A 51 -12.91 -1.25 27.09
N GLY A 52 -13.09 -2.53 26.73
CA GLY A 52 -12.03 -3.53 26.59
C GLY A 52 -11.34 -3.54 25.22
N SER A 53 -11.88 -2.86 24.21
CA SER A 53 -11.37 -2.88 22.83
C SER A 53 -11.15 -1.44 22.35
N ALA A 54 -9.97 -0.87 22.65
CA ALA A 54 -9.62 0.51 22.28
C ALA A 54 -9.33 0.69 20.77
N ALA A 55 -9.48 -0.37 19.97
CA ALA A 55 -9.29 -0.37 18.53
C ALA A 55 -10.35 -1.22 17.83
N ALA A 56 -10.68 -0.83 16.60
CA ALA A 56 -11.55 -1.59 15.71
C ALA A 56 -10.86 -1.83 14.37
N VAL A 57 -11.15 -2.97 13.75
CA VAL A 57 -10.72 -3.31 12.40
C VAL A 57 -11.94 -3.43 11.51
N ILE A 58 -11.90 -2.81 10.32
CA ILE A 58 -12.86 -3.09 9.26
C ILE A 58 -12.20 -4.08 8.30
N GLU A 59 -12.77 -5.28 8.21
CA GLU A 59 -12.28 -6.34 7.33
C GLU A 59 -12.44 -5.99 5.84
N PRO A 60 -11.58 -6.54 4.97
CA PRO A 60 -11.69 -6.31 3.54
C PRO A 60 -13.07 -6.72 2.99
N GLY A 61 -13.56 -5.91 2.06
CA GLY A 61 -14.87 -6.12 1.43
C GLY A 61 -16.08 -5.64 2.22
N VAL A 62 -15.96 -5.30 3.52
CA VAL A 62 -17.08 -4.73 4.29
C VAL A 62 -17.53 -3.39 3.71
N LEU A 63 -16.59 -2.52 3.32
CA LEU A 63 -16.93 -1.25 2.67
C LEU A 63 -17.53 -1.43 1.26
N ASN A 64 -17.43 -2.62 0.67
CA ASN A 64 -17.90 -2.93 -0.68
C ASN A 64 -19.18 -3.78 -0.72
N LEU A 65 -19.87 -3.94 0.43
CA LEU A 65 -21.10 -4.75 0.52
C LEU A 65 -22.22 -4.28 -0.41
N TYR A 66 -22.27 -2.99 -0.70
CA TYR A 66 -23.18 -2.40 -1.67
C TYR A 66 -22.39 -1.67 -2.76
N PRO A 67 -22.90 -1.62 -4.00
CA PRO A 67 -22.26 -0.88 -5.09
C PRO A 67 -22.14 0.62 -4.77
N GLY A 68 -21.00 1.20 -5.16
CA GLY A 68 -20.74 2.63 -5.05
C GLY A 68 -19.75 3.00 -3.95
N GLU A 69 -19.80 4.26 -3.52
CA GLU A 69 -18.92 4.81 -2.49
C GLU A 69 -19.50 4.52 -1.10
N ALA A 70 -18.68 3.99 -0.21
CA ALA A 70 -18.99 3.87 1.22
C ALA A 70 -18.49 5.10 1.97
N HIS A 71 -19.32 5.62 2.86
CA HIS A 71 -19.00 6.71 3.76
C HIS A 71 -18.82 6.15 5.17
N VAL A 72 -17.62 6.30 5.72
CA VAL A 72 -17.32 5.83 7.08
C VAL A 72 -17.19 7.03 7.99
N THR A 73 -17.92 7.00 9.10
CA THR A 73 -17.83 7.99 10.18
C THR A 73 -17.45 7.30 11.47
N VAL A 74 -16.38 7.79 12.10
CA VAL A 74 -15.92 7.31 13.42
C VAL A 74 -16.01 8.47 14.40
N LYS A 75 -16.58 8.24 15.58
CA LYS A 75 -16.67 9.20 16.69
C LYS A 75 -16.15 8.60 17.99
N GLY A 76 -15.53 9.41 18.82
CA GLY A 76 -14.88 8.97 20.06
C GLY A 76 -14.23 10.14 20.80
N ALA A 77 -13.66 9.89 21.97
CA ALA A 77 -12.86 10.89 22.66
C ALA A 77 -11.41 10.89 22.15
N GLY A 78 -10.72 12.02 22.23
CA GLY A 78 -9.33 12.17 21.78
C GLY A 78 -9.17 12.31 20.27
N ASP A 79 -7.92 12.13 19.82
CA ASP A 79 -7.57 12.16 18.40
C ASP A 79 -7.83 10.77 17.80
N ILE A 80 -8.79 10.70 16.89
CA ILE A 80 -9.16 9.46 16.21
C ILE A 80 -8.26 9.31 15.00
N THR A 81 -7.64 8.15 14.85
CA THR A 81 -6.86 7.80 13.67
C THR A 81 -7.48 6.63 12.94
N VAL A 82 -7.71 6.82 11.64
CA VAL A 82 -8.05 5.75 10.71
C VAL A 82 -6.85 5.53 9.79
N ALA A 83 -6.32 4.32 9.77
CA ALA A 83 -5.23 3.95 8.90
C ALA A 83 -5.60 2.72 8.06
N HIS A 84 -5.20 2.70 6.79
CA HIS A 84 -5.44 1.56 5.90
C HIS A 84 -4.13 0.98 5.38
N ALA A 85 -4.14 -0.34 5.21
CA ALA A 85 -3.11 -1.14 4.58
C ALA A 85 -3.69 -2.51 4.23
N SER A 86 -2.94 -3.34 3.52
CA SER A 86 -3.27 -4.78 3.38
C SER A 86 -3.54 -5.45 4.74
N LYS A 87 -4.48 -6.39 4.77
CA LYS A 87 -4.86 -7.15 5.98
C LYS A 87 -3.66 -7.73 6.74
N PRO A 88 -2.67 -8.39 6.10
CA PRO A 88 -1.47 -8.87 6.80
C PRO A 88 -0.68 -7.77 7.52
N ASN A 89 -0.64 -6.54 6.98
CA ASN A 89 -0.01 -5.41 7.65
C ASN A 89 -0.80 -4.94 8.87
N VAL A 90 -2.13 -4.90 8.76
CA VAL A 90 -3.01 -4.54 9.88
C VAL A 90 -2.86 -5.54 11.03
N GLU A 91 -2.89 -6.84 10.73
CA GLU A 91 -2.68 -7.92 11.69
C GLU A 91 -1.28 -7.83 12.33
N ALA A 92 -0.25 -7.58 11.53
CA ALA A 92 1.12 -7.42 12.04
C ALA A 92 1.27 -6.21 12.97
N TRP A 93 0.57 -5.10 12.69
CA TRP A 93 0.55 -3.93 13.59
C TRP A 93 -0.13 -4.24 14.93
N LEU A 94 -1.29 -4.89 14.86
CA LEU A 94 -2.09 -5.29 16.01
C LEU A 94 -1.30 -6.24 16.93
N GLY A 95 -0.56 -7.19 16.36
CA GLY A 95 0.24 -8.13 17.14
C GLY A 95 -0.64 -8.94 18.08
N GLU A 96 -0.38 -8.84 19.39
CA GLU A 96 -1.19 -9.51 20.42
C GLU A 96 -2.21 -8.57 21.10
N ALA A 97 -2.61 -7.46 20.48
CA ALA A 97 -3.57 -6.54 21.06
C ALA A 97 -5.03 -7.01 20.92
N SER A 98 -5.87 -6.64 21.88
CA SER A 98 -7.32 -6.85 21.81
C SER A 98 -7.98 -5.81 20.89
N TYR A 99 -8.89 -6.22 20.02
CA TYR A 99 -9.62 -5.33 19.12
C TYR A 99 -11.02 -5.86 18.77
N LEU A 100 -11.87 -4.95 18.28
CA LEU A 100 -13.17 -5.28 17.72
C LEU A 100 -13.05 -5.48 16.20
N ASP A 101 -13.26 -6.70 15.73
CA ASP A 101 -13.22 -7.02 14.32
C ASP A 101 -14.60 -6.85 13.68
N ILE A 102 -14.70 -6.11 12.57
CA ILE A 102 -15.95 -5.81 11.86
C ILE A 102 -15.95 -6.61 10.57
N THR A 103 -16.78 -7.66 10.49
CA THR A 103 -16.73 -8.69 9.45
C THR A 103 -17.89 -8.65 8.46
N GLY A 104 -18.84 -7.72 8.61
CA GLY A 104 -19.97 -7.58 7.70
C GLY A 104 -21.21 -6.96 8.36
N LEU A 105 -22.40 -7.42 7.97
CA LEU A 105 -23.69 -6.97 8.49
C LEU A 105 -24.35 -8.08 9.31
N LYS A 106 -24.84 -7.72 10.51
CA LYS A 106 -25.69 -8.58 11.33
C LYS A 106 -27.17 -8.32 11.04
N SER A 107 -27.51 -7.06 10.81
CA SER A 107 -28.78 -6.59 10.26
C SER A 107 -28.50 -5.44 9.28
N GLN A 108 -29.55 -4.85 8.69
CA GLN A 108 -29.40 -3.72 7.76
C GLN A 108 -28.83 -2.45 8.44
N ASP A 109 -28.95 -2.36 9.77
CA ASP A 109 -28.61 -1.23 10.63
C ASP A 109 -27.51 -1.54 11.68
N GLU A 110 -27.11 -2.80 11.83
CA GLU A 110 -26.10 -3.26 12.79
C GLU A 110 -24.95 -3.98 12.07
N LEU A 111 -23.72 -3.53 12.29
CA LEU A 111 -22.53 -4.23 11.78
C LEU A 111 -22.31 -5.54 12.56
N ARG A 112 -21.89 -6.60 11.85
CA ARG A 112 -21.45 -7.85 12.44
C ARG A 112 -20.05 -7.66 12.99
N THR A 113 -19.87 -7.97 14.28
CA THR A 113 -18.59 -7.82 14.96
C THR A 113 -18.18 -9.08 15.70
N GLU A 114 -16.87 -9.30 15.79
CA GLU A 114 -16.22 -10.34 16.58
C GLU A 114 -15.19 -9.70 17.51
N LYS A 115 -15.12 -10.14 18.75
CA LYS A 115 -14.11 -9.64 19.69
C LYS A 115 -12.89 -10.55 19.62
N VAL A 116 -11.75 -9.97 19.25
CA VAL A 116 -10.47 -10.68 19.27
C VAL A 116 -9.76 -10.33 20.58
N GLU A 117 -9.63 -11.32 21.46
CA GLU A 117 -8.91 -11.16 22.72
C GLU A 117 -7.40 -11.31 22.51
N GLY A 118 -6.65 -10.32 22.99
CA GLY A 118 -5.20 -10.27 22.95
C GLY A 118 -4.59 -10.22 24.35
N LYS A 119 -3.25 -10.29 24.41
CA LYS A 119 -2.47 -10.10 25.63
C LYS A 119 -2.06 -8.64 25.88
N GLU A 120 -2.15 -7.77 24.88
CA GLU A 120 -1.87 -6.34 25.01
C GLU A 120 -3.18 -5.57 25.26
N ASP A 121 -3.15 -4.68 26.27
CA ASP A 121 -4.30 -3.89 26.74
C ASP A 121 -4.61 -2.64 25.88
N SER A 122 -3.81 -2.40 24.82
CA SER A 122 -3.99 -1.27 23.91
C SER A 122 -3.21 -1.45 22.61
N VAL A 123 -3.83 -1.10 21.48
CA VAL A 123 -3.15 -0.98 20.19
C VAL A 123 -2.36 0.33 20.13
N PRO A 124 -1.07 0.32 19.74
CA PRO A 124 -0.33 1.55 19.51
C PRO A 124 -0.97 2.43 18.45
N ASN A 125 -0.93 3.75 18.64
CA ASN A 125 -1.51 4.70 17.69
C ASN A 125 -0.85 4.55 16.30
N PRO A 126 -1.62 4.25 15.23
CA PRO A 126 -1.09 4.09 13.88
C PRO A 126 -0.62 5.40 13.23
N ALA A 127 -0.92 6.56 13.81
CA ALA A 127 -0.61 7.87 13.23
C ALA A 127 0.89 8.03 12.92
N GLY A 128 1.18 8.38 11.67
CA GLY A 128 2.55 8.67 11.21
C GLY A 128 3.47 7.44 11.10
N ALA A 129 2.95 6.23 11.31
CA ALA A 129 3.75 5.03 11.11
C ALA A 129 3.88 4.69 9.62
N ASP A 130 5.07 4.24 9.24
CA ASP A 130 5.38 4.01 7.84
C ASP A 130 4.71 2.75 7.26
N LEU A 131 4.17 1.85 8.09
CA LEU A 131 3.53 0.61 7.65
C LEU A 131 2.24 0.87 6.87
N TRP A 132 1.54 1.95 7.21
CA TRP A 132 0.26 2.32 6.62
C TRP A 132 0.45 2.94 5.24
N GLU A 133 -0.45 2.62 4.32
CA GLU A 133 -0.48 3.24 2.99
C GLU A 133 -0.97 4.69 3.13
N ASN A 134 -2.08 4.87 3.85
CA ASN A 134 -2.56 6.18 4.28
C ASN A 134 -3.09 6.14 5.72
N SER A 135 -3.01 7.28 6.41
CA SER A 135 -3.58 7.46 7.74
C SER A 135 -4.12 8.88 7.89
N THR A 136 -5.33 9.01 8.42
CA THR A 136 -5.96 10.29 8.73
C THR A 136 -6.22 10.37 10.23
N THR A 137 -5.82 11.49 10.84
CA THR A 137 -6.06 11.77 12.26
C THR A 137 -6.87 13.05 12.40
N GLU A 138 -8.03 12.98 13.04
CA GLU A 138 -8.87 14.15 13.35
C GLU A 138 -9.37 14.10 14.81
N PRO A 139 -9.58 15.26 15.45
CA PRO A 139 -10.08 15.31 16.82
C PRO A 139 -11.57 14.92 16.87
N GLU A 140 -11.93 14.04 17.80
CA GLU A 140 -13.30 13.60 18.16
C GLU A 140 -14.14 12.91 17.07
N GLN A 141 -13.87 13.17 15.79
CA GLN A 141 -14.58 12.60 14.66
C GLN A 141 -13.69 12.55 13.42
N VAL A 142 -13.63 11.39 12.75
CA VAL A 142 -13.02 11.22 11.41
C VAL A 142 -14.11 10.79 10.44
N THR A 143 -14.14 11.39 9.25
CA THR A 143 -15.02 10.96 8.15
C THR A 143 -14.19 10.74 6.88
N PHE A 144 -14.33 9.57 6.26
CA PHE A 144 -13.68 9.28 4.99
C PHE A 144 -14.61 8.52 4.03
N LYS A 145 -14.21 8.51 2.76
CA LYS A 145 -14.94 7.89 1.66
C LYS A 145 -14.06 6.79 1.07
N TRP A 146 -14.68 5.67 0.71
CA TRP A 146 -14.01 4.55 0.07
C TRP A 146 -14.77 4.13 -1.17
N SER A 147 -14.09 4.01 -2.30
CA SER A 147 -14.69 3.59 -3.58
C SER A 147 -13.82 2.59 -4.35
N GLU A 148 -12.68 2.20 -3.79
CA GLU A 148 -11.80 1.23 -4.43
C GLU A 148 -12.40 -0.18 -4.33
N PRO A 149 -12.07 -1.08 -5.29
CA PRO A 149 -12.54 -2.45 -5.27
C PRO A 149 -12.23 -3.17 -3.95
N SER A 150 -12.98 -4.23 -3.64
CA SER A 150 -12.63 -5.12 -2.53
C SER A 150 -11.36 -5.91 -2.87
N ASP A 151 -10.20 -5.33 -2.58
CA ASP A 151 -8.92 -6.03 -2.51
C ASP A 151 -8.69 -6.52 -1.06
N ASP A 152 -7.44 -6.72 -0.67
CA ASP A 152 -7.02 -7.09 0.67
C ASP A 152 -6.93 -5.90 1.66
N SER A 153 -7.45 -4.72 1.30
CA SER A 153 -7.43 -3.53 2.15
C SER A 153 -8.27 -3.71 3.42
N ALA A 154 -7.62 -3.55 4.57
CA ALA A 154 -8.26 -3.46 5.87
C ALA A 154 -8.00 -2.10 6.51
N PHE A 155 -8.90 -1.68 7.41
CA PHE A 155 -8.80 -0.40 8.09
C PHE A 155 -8.64 -0.61 9.58
N LEU A 156 -7.58 -0.06 10.17
CA LEU A 156 -7.42 0.05 11.61
C LEU A 156 -7.95 1.41 12.09
N ILE A 157 -8.79 1.37 13.12
CA ILE A 157 -9.33 2.53 13.79
C ILE A 157 -8.86 2.51 15.23
N GLY A 158 -8.22 3.60 15.67
CA GLY A 158 -7.80 3.78 17.06
C GLY A 158 -8.02 5.21 17.54
N SER A 159 -7.97 5.41 18.86
CA SER A 159 -7.96 6.73 19.49
C SER A 159 -6.72 6.91 20.36
N SER A 160 -6.27 8.16 20.53
CA SER A 160 -5.24 8.52 21.49
C SER A 160 -5.68 8.36 22.95
N GLU A 161 -6.98 8.27 23.22
CA GLU A 161 -7.56 8.03 24.54
C GLU A 161 -8.31 6.70 24.59
N LYS A 162 -8.26 6.02 25.76
CA LYS A 162 -9.08 4.82 25.98
C LYS A 162 -10.55 5.23 26.08
N SER A 163 -11.27 5.16 24.97
CA SER A 163 -12.68 5.50 24.86
C SER A 163 -13.42 4.58 23.89
N ASN A 164 -14.74 4.51 24.03
CA ASN A 164 -15.59 3.77 23.11
C ASN A 164 -15.67 4.52 21.77
N LEU A 165 -15.40 3.82 20.68
CA LEU A 165 -15.49 4.33 19.32
C LEU A 165 -16.85 3.94 18.75
N GLN A 166 -17.59 4.92 18.27
CA GLN A 166 -18.80 4.71 17.49
C GLN A 166 -18.43 4.70 16.01
N ILE A 167 -18.61 3.56 15.34
CA ILE A 167 -18.33 3.38 13.92
C ILE A 167 -19.65 3.27 13.18
N SER A 168 -19.81 4.07 12.13
CA SER A 168 -20.96 4.05 11.23
C SER A 168 -20.47 3.94 9.80
N VAL A 169 -21.01 2.99 9.04
CA VAL A 169 -20.76 2.84 7.61
C VAL A 169 -22.07 3.08 6.88
N GLU A 170 -22.02 3.97 5.89
CA GLU A 170 -23.15 4.35 5.07
C GLU A 170 -22.88 4.02 3.61
N TRP A 171 -23.82 3.29 2.99
CA TRP A 171 -23.81 2.98 1.57
C TRP A 171 -25.05 3.55 0.89
N LYS A 172 -24.95 3.76 -0.42
CA LYS A 172 -26.13 4.08 -1.22
C LYS A 172 -27.07 2.88 -1.32
N ASN A 173 -28.36 3.12 -1.13
CA ASN A 173 -29.39 2.12 -1.28
C ASN A 173 -30.01 2.16 -2.68
N ASP A 174 -29.79 1.12 -3.48
CA ASP A 174 -30.44 0.98 -4.79
C ASP A 174 -31.73 0.11 -4.72
N ALA A 175 -32.23 -0.20 -3.52
CA ALA A 175 -33.46 -0.98 -3.35
C ALA A 175 -34.67 -0.26 -3.95
N THR A 176 -35.43 -0.98 -4.76
CA THR A 176 -36.70 -0.51 -5.32
C THR A 176 -37.81 -1.47 -4.94
N ASN A 177 -39.03 -0.96 -4.75
CA ASN A 177 -40.20 -1.79 -4.48
C ASN A 177 -40.73 -2.42 -5.79
N PRO A 178 -40.49 -3.72 -6.08
CA PRO A 178 -40.77 -4.30 -7.40
C PRO A 178 -42.26 -4.33 -7.71
N TRP A 179 -43.10 -4.44 -6.68
CA TRP A 179 -44.56 -4.48 -6.77
C TRP A 179 -45.22 -3.10 -6.90
N SER A 180 -44.51 -2.00 -6.64
CA SER A 180 -45.11 -0.66 -6.73
C SER A 180 -45.65 -0.37 -8.14
N THR A 181 -44.81 -0.57 -9.18
CA THR A 181 -45.21 -0.29 -10.56
C THR A 181 -46.34 -1.23 -11.05
N PRO A 182 -46.28 -2.56 -10.84
CA PRO A 182 -47.40 -3.46 -11.12
C PRO A 182 -48.69 -3.09 -10.39
N LEU A 183 -48.65 -2.74 -9.09
CA LEU A 183 -49.85 -2.38 -8.32
C LEU A 183 -50.51 -1.11 -8.85
N ILE A 184 -49.72 -0.11 -9.25
CA ILE A 184 -50.22 1.11 -9.90
C ILE A 184 -50.90 0.76 -11.23
N VAL A 185 -50.25 -0.07 -12.07
CA VAL A 185 -50.79 -0.47 -13.38
C VAL A 185 -52.07 -1.29 -13.24
N VAL A 186 -52.09 -2.29 -12.35
CA VAL A 186 -53.29 -3.11 -12.06
C VAL A 186 -54.40 -2.24 -11.50
N GLY A 187 -54.07 -1.32 -10.59
CA GLY A 187 -55.02 -0.35 -10.03
C GLY A 187 -55.69 0.49 -11.12
N LEU A 188 -54.90 1.06 -12.04
CA LEU A 188 -55.41 1.81 -13.20
C LEU A 188 -56.29 0.96 -14.12
N ILE A 189 -55.89 -0.27 -14.41
CA ILE A 189 -56.66 -1.20 -15.24
C ILE A 189 -58.03 -1.51 -14.61
N LEU A 190 -58.07 -1.77 -13.30
CA LEU A 190 -59.32 -2.04 -12.57
C LEU A 190 -60.26 -0.84 -12.54
N ILE A 191 -59.72 0.37 -12.37
CA ILE A 191 -60.51 1.61 -12.45
C ILE A 191 -61.13 1.76 -13.85
N ILE A 192 -60.34 1.55 -14.91
CA ILE A 192 -60.82 1.64 -16.31
C ILE A 192 -61.92 0.58 -16.57
N LEU A 193 -61.71 -0.67 -16.17
CA LEU A 193 -62.68 -1.75 -16.32
C LEU A 193 -63.97 -1.47 -15.53
N GLY A 194 -63.87 -0.96 -14.30
CA GLY A 194 -65.00 -0.57 -13.49
C GLY A 194 -65.81 0.57 -14.13
N ILE A 195 -65.14 1.59 -14.68
CA ILE A 195 -65.80 2.68 -15.42
C ILE A 195 -66.50 2.16 -16.67
N LEU A 196 -65.85 1.30 -17.46
CA LEU A 196 -66.44 0.69 -18.66
C LEU A 196 -67.68 -0.13 -18.33
N LEU A 197 -67.65 -0.92 -17.25
CA LEU A 197 -68.80 -1.68 -16.77
C LEU A 197 -69.93 -0.76 -16.31
N PHE A 198 -69.63 0.31 -15.58
CA PHE A 198 -70.61 1.30 -15.17
C PHE A 198 -71.29 1.99 -16.38
N ILE A 199 -70.51 2.38 -17.40
CA ILE A 199 -71.03 2.96 -18.66
C ILE A 199 -71.86 1.94 -19.45
N SER A 200 -71.44 0.67 -19.50
CA SER A 200 -72.18 -0.37 -20.20
C SER A 200 -73.55 -0.63 -19.58
N GLY A 201 -73.65 -0.56 -18.24
CA GLY A 201 -74.92 -0.67 -17.51
C GLY A 201 -75.86 0.49 -17.78
N THR A 202 -75.36 1.72 -17.87
CA THR A 202 -76.18 2.90 -18.19
C THR A 202 -76.61 2.93 -19.67
N ARG A 203 -75.76 2.45 -20.58
CA ARG A 203 -76.14 2.28 -22.01
C ARG A 203 -77.17 1.16 -22.22
N ALA A 204 -77.14 0.10 -21.41
CA ALA A 204 -78.18 -0.93 -21.40
C ALA A 204 -79.54 -0.35 -20.94
N LYS A 205 -79.54 0.50 -19.90
CA LYS A 205 -80.73 1.28 -19.49
C LYS A 205 -81.26 2.19 -20.59
N LYS A 206 -80.38 2.80 -21.39
CA LYS A 206 -80.79 3.66 -22.53
C LYS A 206 -81.36 2.84 -23.70
N ARG A 207 -80.77 1.67 -23.98
CA ARG A 207 -81.24 0.72 -25.02
C ARG A 207 -82.55 0.00 -24.67
N GLU A 208 -83.00 0.02 -23.42
CA GLU A 208 -84.33 -0.48 -23.03
C GLU A 208 -85.44 0.57 -23.17
N LYS A 209 -85.13 1.87 -23.17
CA LYS A 209 -86.10 2.93 -23.50
C LYS A 209 -86.36 3.06 -25.01
N ASP A 210 -85.39 2.73 -25.85
CA ASP A 210 -85.53 2.78 -27.31
C ASP A 210 -86.08 1.47 -27.92
N ARG A 211 -86.60 0.54 -27.09
CA ARG A 211 -87.08 -0.79 -27.51
C ARG A 211 -88.61 -0.96 -27.46
N GLU A 212 -89.35 0.13 -27.61
CA GLU A 212 -90.78 0.08 -27.97
C GLU A 212 -91.03 0.21 -29.49
N GLU A 213 -90.03 0.60 -30.29
CA GLU A 213 -90.15 0.67 -31.76
C GLU A 213 -88.95 0.01 -32.47
N ALA A 214 -88.95 -1.32 -32.55
CA ALA A 214 -88.32 -2.07 -33.64
C ALA A 214 -88.55 -3.58 -33.43
N ARG A 215 -89.79 -4.02 -33.66
CA ARG A 215 -90.08 -5.42 -33.95
C ARG A 215 -89.78 -5.69 -35.43
N LEU A 216 -89.14 -6.84 -35.68
CA LEU A 216 -88.87 -7.52 -36.97
C LEU A 216 -87.56 -7.01 -37.63
N GLU A 217 -86.46 -7.77 -37.71
CA GLU A 217 -86.36 -9.03 -38.42
C GLU A 217 -85.14 -9.91 -38.02
N ARG A 218 -85.40 -11.22 -38.05
CA ARG A 218 -84.52 -12.34 -38.48
C ARG A 218 -83.29 -12.76 -37.66
N ARG A 219 -83.62 -13.75 -36.82
CA ARG A 219 -82.95 -15.05 -36.62
C ARG A 219 -81.82 -15.47 -37.59
N ARG A 220 -80.81 -16.06 -36.92
CA ARG A 220 -79.93 -17.23 -37.25
C ARG A 220 -78.61 -16.99 -37.99
N ARG A 221 -77.51 -17.19 -37.26
CA ARG A 221 -76.52 -18.30 -37.41
C ARG A 221 -75.71 -18.37 -36.10
N LEU A 222 -76.01 -19.34 -35.23
CA LEU A 222 -75.29 -20.61 -35.03
C LEU A 222 -73.77 -20.47 -34.82
N ALA A 223 -73.40 -20.67 -33.55
CA ALA A 223 -72.26 -21.40 -33.03
C ALA A 223 -71.03 -21.57 -33.92
N GLN A 224 -69.89 -21.07 -33.46
CA GLN A 224 -68.78 -21.92 -33.03
C GLN A 224 -67.63 -21.10 -32.43
N MET A 225 -67.09 -21.65 -31.34
CA MET A 225 -65.69 -21.61 -30.91
C MET A 225 -65.09 -20.29 -30.42
N GLY A 226 -64.55 -20.35 -29.21
CA GLY A 226 -63.76 -19.28 -28.60
C GLY A 226 -63.90 -19.27 -27.10
N SER A 227 -63.49 -20.38 -26.46
CA SER A 227 -63.27 -20.54 -25.03
C SER A 227 -62.82 -19.24 -24.34
N ALA A 228 -63.60 -18.81 -23.35
CA ALA A 228 -63.18 -17.81 -22.39
C ALA A 228 -61.94 -18.35 -21.65
N PHE A 229 -60.78 -17.76 -21.91
CA PHE A 229 -59.62 -17.86 -21.03
C PHE A 229 -60.02 -17.22 -19.69
N VAL A 230 -60.45 -18.04 -18.75
CA VAL A 230 -60.38 -17.71 -17.33
C VAL A 230 -58.90 -17.81 -16.98
N ILE A 231 -58.17 -16.71 -17.09
CA ILE A 231 -56.88 -16.58 -16.44
C ILE A 231 -57.18 -16.50 -14.95
N VAL A 232 -57.09 -17.64 -14.26
CA VAL A 232 -56.92 -17.67 -12.81
C VAL A 232 -55.59 -17.00 -12.53
N PRO A 233 -55.52 -15.84 -11.85
CA PRO A 233 -54.25 -15.42 -11.29
C PRO A 233 -53.97 -16.43 -10.18
N GLY A 234 -53.05 -17.35 -10.43
CA GLY A 234 -52.44 -18.11 -9.36
C GLY A 234 -51.80 -17.09 -8.41
N LEU A 235 -52.44 -16.86 -7.27
CA LEU A 235 -51.83 -16.24 -6.10
C LEU A 235 -50.65 -17.14 -5.70
N ALA A 236 -49.52 -16.95 -6.36
CA ALA A 236 -48.23 -17.37 -5.85
C ALA A 236 -47.97 -16.48 -4.64
N LEU A 237 -48.33 -17.00 -3.47
CA LEU A 237 -47.69 -16.62 -2.21
C LEU A 237 -46.21 -17.03 -2.35
N ALA A 238 -45.44 -16.26 -3.12
CA ALA A 238 -44.01 -16.25 -2.99
C ALA A 238 -43.75 -15.70 -1.58
N GLY A 239 -43.44 -16.61 -0.65
CA GLY A 239 -43.04 -16.22 0.70
C GLY A 239 -41.93 -15.18 0.58
N CYS A 240 -42.11 -14.05 1.26
CA CYS A 240 -41.01 -13.15 1.56
C CYS A 240 -40.00 -13.96 2.37
N GLY A 241 -39.02 -14.57 1.70
CA GLY A 241 -37.72 -14.75 2.33
C GLY A 241 -37.23 -13.35 2.68
N ALA A 242 -36.76 -13.15 3.91
CA ALA A 242 -36.02 -11.95 4.23
C ALA A 242 -34.91 -11.80 3.17
N PRO A 243 -34.68 -10.60 2.60
CA PRO A 243 -33.57 -10.40 1.68
C PRO A 243 -32.30 -10.85 2.39
N GLU A 244 -31.59 -11.78 1.75
CA GLU A 244 -30.31 -12.26 2.24
C GLU A 244 -29.36 -11.06 2.27
N LEU A 245 -28.78 -10.76 3.44
CA LEU A 245 -27.85 -9.65 3.59
C LEU A 245 -26.62 -9.92 2.71
N PRO A 246 -26.06 -8.91 2.04
CA PRO A 246 -24.82 -9.09 1.32
C PRO A 246 -23.73 -9.49 2.31
N GLU A 247 -22.94 -10.50 1.96
CA GLU A 247 -21.73 -10.88 2.69
C GLU A 247 -20.49 -10.48 1.90
N PRO A 248 -19.38 -10.13 2.57
CA PRO A 248 -18.11 -9.92 1.89
C PRO A 248 -17.71 -11.20 1.14
N GLN A 249 -17.21 -11.05 -0.08
CA GLN A 249 -16.72 -12.21 -0.82
C GLN A 249 -15.46 -12.74 -0.12
N PRO A 250 -15.32 -14.07 0.04
CA PRO A 250 -14.13 -14.64 0.64
C PRO A 250 -12.91 -14.27 -0.20
N LEU A 251 -11.94 -13.61 0.44
CA LEU A 251 -10.65 -13.34 -0.19
C LEU A 251 -9.99 -14.65 -0.60
N GLN A 252 -9.40 -14.68 -1.80
CA GLN A 252 -8.56 -15.79 -2.19
C GLN A 252 -7.29 -15.74 -1.34
N THR A 253 -6.95 -16.84 -0.65
CA THR A 253 -5.70 -16.93 0.09
C THR A 253 -4.54 -16.74 -0.89
N PRO A 254 -3.68 -15.72 -0.70
CA PRO A 254 -2.55 -15.50 -1.57
C PRO A 254 -1.67 -16.76 -1.62
N THR A 255 -1.24 -17.15 -2.82
CA THR A 255 -0.30 -18.28 -2.99
C THR A 255 1.16 -17.85 -2.75
N ALA A 256 1.40 -16.54 -2.64
CA ALA A 256 2.70 -15.93 -2.35
C ALA A 256 2.51 -14.64 -1.52
N PRO A 257 3.50 -14.25 -0.69
CA PRO A 257 3.48 -12.97 0.02
C PRO A 257 3.41 -11.81 -0.97
N ALA A 258 2.59 -10.80 -0.69
CA ALA A 258 2.50 -9.59 -1.50
C ALA A 258 3.62 -8.60 -1.13
N ALA A 259 4.00 -7.73 -2.06
CA ALA A 259 4.85 -6.60 -1.69
C ALA A 259 3.99 -5.46 -1.13
N SER A 260 4.48 -4.89 -0.04
CA SER A 260 3.66 -4.17 0.93
C SER A 260 3.86 -2.65 0.93
N VAL A 261 4.60 -2.09 -0.03
CA VAL A 261 4.96 -0.66 -0.05
C VAL A 261 4.64 -0.07 -1.41
N THR A 262 3.59 0.75 -1.44
CA THR A 262 3.16 1.48 -2.64
C THR A 262 4.12 2.62 -2.97
N ASP A 263 4.05 3.14 -4.20
CA ASP A 263 4.92 4.25 -4.63
C ASP A 263 4.64 5.52 -3.80
N GLU A 264 3.37 5.82 -3.52
CA GLU A 264 2.98 6.97 -2.69
C GLU A 264 3.49 6.84 -1.24
N GLN A 265 3.39 5.63 -0.67
CA GLN A 265 3.93 5.33 0.65
C GLN A 265 5.45 5.50 0.67
N LEU A 266 6.15 4.98 -0.34
CA LEU A 266 7.60 5.09 -0.46
C LEU A 266 8.05 6.56 -0.59
N GLU A 267 7.38 7.37 -1.40
CA GLU A 267 7.68 8.79 -1.55
C GLU A 267 7.54 9.54 -0.22
N ARG A 268 6.48 9.28 0.54
CA ARG A 268 6.27 9.85 1.88
C ARG A 268 7.41 9.46 2.82
N VAL A 269 7.75 8.17 2.88
CA VAL A 269 8.83 7.65 3.72
C VAL A 269 10.18 8.28 3.34
N LEU A 270 10.50 8.37 2.05
CA LEU A 270 11.75 8.98 1.57
C LEU A 270 11.83 10.47 1.92
N LYS A 271 10.72 11.21 1.84
CA LYS A 271 10.67 12.62 2.23
C LYS A 271 10.95 12.81 3.73
N GLU A 272 10.41 11.94 4.58
CA GLU A 272 10.64 12.00 6.03
C GLU A 272 12.08 11.59 6.40
N ILE A 273 12.63 10.58 5.71
CA ILE A 273 14.05 10.23 5.80
C ILE A 273 14.91 11.42 5.39
N HIS A 274 14.65 12.04 4.24
CA HIS A 274 15.39 13.21 3.76
C HIS A 274 15.38 14.34 4.78
N THR A 275 14.19 14.67 5.31
CA THR A 275 14.01 15.72 6.31
C THR A 275 14.84 15.45 7.56
N THR A 276 14.76 14.22 8.09
CA THR A 276 15.51 13.82 9.30
C THR A 276 17.02 13.82 9.06
N VAL A 277 17.47 13.30 7.92
CA VAL A 277 18.89 13.29 7.55
C VAL A 277 19.41 14.71 7.40
N LYS A 278 18.63 15.61 6.77
CA LYS A 278 18.99 17.02 6.65
C LYS A 278 19.14 17.70 8.01
N GLU A 279 18.20 17.50 8.93
CA GLU A 279 18.29 18.04 10.28
C GLU A 279 19.51 17.52 11.04
N ALA A 280 19.81 16.22 10.89
CA ALA A 280 20.99 15.59 11.46
C ALA A 280 22.29 16.13 10.84
N ASP A 281 22.32 16.37 9.53
CA ASP A 281 23.46 16.90 8.79
C ASP A 281 23.81 18.33 9.21
N ASP A 282 22.79 19.19 9.32
CA ASP A 282 22.95 20.59 9.68
C ASP A 282 23.54 20.72 11.11
N LYS A 283 23.23 19.76 12.00
CA LYS A 283 23.69 19.71 13.40
C LYS A 283 24.87 18.75 13.63
N LEU A 284 25.25 17.93 12.64
CA LEU A 284 26.19 16.82 12.78
C LEU A 284 25.82 15.87 13.95
N ASP A 285 24.53 15.58 14.06
CA ASP A 285 23.92 14.80 15.13
C ASP A 285 23.67 13.35 14.71
N ALA A 286 24.56 12.45 15.14
CA ALA A 286 24.46 11.02 14.85
C ALA A 286 23.30 10.34 15.58
N LYS A 287 22.84 10.89 16.72
CA LYS A 287 21.71 10.32 17.44
C LYS A 287 20.42 10.61 16.68
N LYS A 288 20.21 11.87 16.26
CA LYS A 288 19.08 12.27 15.41
C LYS A 288 19.05 11.50 14.09
N LEU A 289 20.22 11.24 13.51
CA LEU A 289 20.35 10.42 12.30
C LEU A 289 19.75 9.02 12.50
N GLY A 290 19.96 8.41 13.68
CA GLY A 290 19.45 7.06 14.02
C GLY A 290 17.93 6.91 13.97
N ASP A 291 17.18 8.01 14.01
CA ASP A 291 15.71 7.98 13.89
C ASP A 291 15.27 7.38 12.53
N ARG A 292 15.99 7.71 11.45
CA ARG A 292 15.64 7.36 10.05
C ARG A 292 16.78 6.72 9.24
N ALA A 293 17.94 6.48 9.83
CA ALA A 293 19.09 5.89 9.14
C ALA A 293 19.78 4.81 9.98
N ASP A 294 20.11 3.71 9.32
CA ASP A 294 20.78 2.54 9.89
C ASP A 294 21.83 2.00 8.90
N GLY A 295 22.42 0.85 9.20
CA GLY A 295 23.28 0.10 8.30
C GLY A 295 24.51 0.89 7.83
N THR A 296 24.88 0.66 6.58
CA THR A 296 26.06 1.27 5.98
C THR A 296 25.91 2.78 5.76
N PHE A 297 24.69 3.26 5.52
CA PHE A 297 24.43 4.69 5.38
C PHE A 297 24.70 5.43 6.70
N HIS A 298 24.19 4.91 7.82
CA HIS A 298 24.45 5.48 9.14
C HIS A 298 25.95 5.51 9.45
N GLN A 299 26.67 4.40 9.23
CA GLN A 299 28.11 4.30 9.47
C GLN A 299 28.92 5.32 8.65
N GLN A 300 28.62 5.47 7.35
CA GLN A 300 29.29 6.44 6.49
C GLN A 300 29.06 7.87 6.98
N ARG A 301 27.82 8.21 7.34
CA ARG A 301 27.45 9.55 7.78
C ARG A 301 28.05 9.89 9.14
N GLU A 302 28.01 8.96 10.10
CA GLU A 302 28.59 9.14 11.43
C GLU A 302 30.09 9.42 11.36
N GLY A 303 30.82 8.63 10.54
CA GLY A 303 32.23 8.89 10.24
C GLY A 303 32.44 10.27 9.64
N ALA A 304 31.65 10.62 8.62
CA ALA A 304 31.72 11.93 7.97
C ALA A 304 31.43 13.11 8.93
N TYR A 305 30.52 12.94 9.90
CA TYR A 305 30.27 13.94 10.96
C TYR A 305 31.48 14.14 11.85
N LYS A 306 32.17 13.05 12.23
CA LYS A 306 33.41 13.12 13.02
C LYS A 306 34.47 13.92 12.26
N ILE A 307 34.64 13.67 10.96
CA ILE A 307 35.57 14.42 10.11
C ILE A 307 35.15 15.89 9.98
N LYS A 308 33.88 16.16 9.66
CA LYS A 308 33.36 17.53 9.44
C LYS A 308 33.35 18.39 10.70
N LYS A 309 33.25 17.78 11.90
CA LYS A 309 33.46 18.48 13.17
C LYS A 309 34.89 19.04 13.30
N LYS A 310 35.88 18.33 12.75
CA LYS A 310 37.29 18.73 12.75
C LYS A 310 37.66 19.63 11.57
N ASP A 311 37.11 19.36 10.38
CA ASP A 311 37.28 20.17 9.17
C ASP A 311 35.93 20.61 8.60
N LYS A 312 35.55 21.87 8.80
CA LYS A 312 34.30 22.43 8.29
C LYS A 312 34.20 22.41 6.76
N LYS A 313 35.32 22.32 6.04
CA LYS A 313 35.36 22.21 4.58
C LYS A 313 35.16 20.79 4.07
N ALA A 314 35.23 19.79 4.96
CA ALA A 314 34.95 18.41 4.57
C ALA A 314 33.50 18.29 4.05
N LYS A 315 33.37 17.62 2.91
CA LYS A 315 32.08 17.32 2.28
C LYS A 315 31.47 16.09 2.96
N LEU A 316 30.16 16.11 3.14
CA LEU A 316 29.42 14.93 3.53
C LEU A 316 29.18 14.05 2.28
N PRO A 317 28.92 12.75 2.44
CA PRO A 317 28.44 11.89 1.36
C PRO A 317 27.15 12.44 0.72
N ALA A 318 26.68 11.82 -0.36
CA ALA A 318 25.40 12.20 -0.97
C ALA A 318 24.26 12.14 0.07
N ALA A 319 23.37 13.13 0.04
CA ALA A 319 22.12 13.12 0.81
C ALA A 319 21.06 12.33 0.03
N PRO A 320 20.13 11.64 0.71
CA PRO A 320 19.05 10.90 0.04
C PRO A 320 18.17 11.85 -0.78
N ALA A 321 17.92 11.49 -2.02
CA ALA A 321 16.88 12.10 -2.84
C ALA A 321 15.51 11.52 -2.47
N PHE A 322 14.44 12.30 -2.69
CA PHE A 322 13.05 11.87 -2.49
C PHE A 322 12.10 12.30 -3.62
N ASP A 323 12.61 13.05 -4.60
CA ASP A 323 11.76 13.88 -5.47
C ASP A 323 11.18 13.13 -6.68
N ASP A 324 11.78 12.01 -7.08
CA ASP A 324 11.46 11.32 -8.34
C ASP A 324 11.83 9.83 -8.27
N VAL A 325 10.87 8.99 -7.84
CA VAL A 325 11.02 7.53 -7.78
C VAL A 325 10.88 6.95 -9.19
N LYS A 326 11.95 6.31 -9.69
CA LYS A 326 12.01 5.69 -11.02
C LYS A 326 11.66 4.22 -11.01
N VAL A 327 12.04 3.53 -9.94
CA VAL A 327 11.86 2.09 -9.77
C VAL A 327 11.62 1.84 -8.29
N ASN A 328 10.58 1.08 -7.97
CA ASN A 328 10.27 0.57 -6.63
C ASN A 328 10.26 -0.95 -6.71
N PHE A 329 11.08 -1.63 -5.90
CA PHE A 329 11.14 -3.08 -5.87
C PHE A 329 11.18 -3.61 -4.44
N THR A 330 10.05 -3.45 -3.76
CA THR A 330 9.80 -3.95 -2.40
C THR A 330 9.91 -5.46 -2.31
N SER A 331 10.41 -5.95 -1.17
CA SER A 331 10.47 -7.39 -0.89
C SER A 331 9.08 -8.01 -0.78
N ALA A 332 8.85 -9.11 -1.50
CA ALA A 332 7.65 -9.94 -1.34
C ALA A 332 7.80 -10.82 -0.08
N THR A 333 7.44 -10.31 1.09
CA THR A 333 7.57 -11.03 2.36
C THR A 333 6.59 -10.52 3.43
N ASP A 334 6.00 -11.48 4.14
CA ASP A 334 5.17 -11.25 5.33
C ASP A 334 5.98 -11.31 6.63
N THR A 335 7.31 -11.46 6.51
CA THR A 335 8.23 -11.55 7.65
C THR A 335 9.17 -10.35 7.70
N TRP A 336 9.56 -9.98 8.91
CA TRP A 336 10.52 -8.92 9.17
C TRP A 336 11.93 -9.49 9.39
N PRO A 337 13.00 -8.76 9.00
CA PRO A 337 12.97 -7.38 8.49
C PRO A 337 12.51 -7.29 7.02
N ARG A 338 11.65 -6.31 6.73
CA ARG A 338 11.24 -5.97 5.35
C ARG A 338 12.24 -5.04 4.71
N VAL A 339 12.41 -5.17 3.40
CA VAL A 339 13.33 -4.36 2.62
C VAL A 339 12.59 -3.75 1.43
N THR A 340 12.77 -2.45 1.25
CA THR A 340 12.34 -1.77 0.04
C THR A 340 13.53 -1.07 -0.57
N SER A 341 13.80 -1.38 -1.84
CA SER A 341 14.81 -0.66 -2.61
C SER A 341 14.16 0.15 -3.72
N ALA A 342 14.79 1.29 -4.01
CA ALA A 342 14.29 2.21 -5.00
C ALA A 342 15.42 2.89 -5.76
N VAL A 343 15.19 3.13 -7.05
CA VAL A 343 16.00 4.04 -7.85
C VAL A 343 15.33 5.40 -7.81
N VAL A 344 16.00 6.39 -7.23
CA VAL A 344 15.47 7.74 -7.03
C VAL A 344 16.38 8.74 -7.73
N SER A 345 15.81 9.69 -8.44
CA SER A 345 16.55 10.80 -9.05
C SER A 345 16.36 12.09 -8.25
N GLY A 346 17.43 12.85 -8.06
CA GLY A 346 17.41 14.12 -7.36
C GLY A 346 18.81 14.66 -7.13
N ASN A 347 18.95 15.98 -6.98
CA ASN A 347 20.25 16.65 -6.81
C ASN A 347 21.28 16.33 -7.92
N ASP A 348 20.83 16.27 -9.18
CA ASP A 348 21.64 15.90 -10.36
C ASP A 348 22.26 14.50 -10.31
N GLN A 349 21.74 13.62 -9.45
CA GLN A 349 22.21 12.26 -9.26
C GLN A 349 21.05 11.27 -9.33
N THR A 350 21.33 10.08 -9.87
CA THR A 350 20.45 8.93 -9.70
C THR A 350 21.04 8.06 -8.61
N GLN A 351 20.22 7.72 -7.62
CA GLN A 351 20.61 7.02 -6.41
C GLN A 351 19.87 5.68 -6.35
N LEU A 352 20.57 4.63 -5.93
CA LEU A 352 19.93 3.42 -5.45
C LEU A 352 19.92 3.48 -3.93
N VAL A 353 18.72 3.53 -3.36
CA VAL A 353 18.48 3.50 -1.92
C VAL A 353 17.93 2.15 -1.50
N MET A 354 18.27 1.72 -0.30
CA MET A 354 17.67 0.55 0.33
C MET A 354 17.21 0.93 1.73
N LEU A 355 15.93 0.73 1.97
CA LEU A 355 15.24 0.93 3.23
C LEU A 355 15.04 -0.42 3.91
N SER A 356 15.11 -0.42 5.23
CA SER A 356 14.78 -1.60 6.03
C SER A 356 13.82 -1.23 7.15
N GLN A 357 12.82 -2.08 7.37
CA GLN A 357 11.92 -2.02 8.52
C GLN A 357 12.16 -3.27 9.37
N GLN A 358 12.46 -3.10 10.66
CA GLN A 358 12.88 -4.21 11.53
C GLN A 358 11.71 -4.99 12.16
N ASP A 359 10.58 -4.33 12.35
CA ASP A 359 9.35 -4.89 12.88
C ASP A 359 8.15 -4.03 12.40
N PRO A 360 6.90 -4.48 12.54
CA PRO A 360 5.73 -3.78 12.00
C PRO A 360 5.56 -2.35 12.54
N ARG A 361 6.03 -2.08 13.76
CA ARG A 361 5.88 -0.81 14.48
C ARG A 361 7.09 0.11 14.31
N SER A 362 8.21 -0.42 13.84
CA SER A 362 9.41 0.35 13.55
C SER A 362 9.24 1.21 12.27
N PRO A 363 9.84 2.41 12.23
CA PRO A 363 9.97 3.17 11.00
C PRO A 363 10.85 2.45 9.98
N TYR A 364 10.61 2.67 8.69
CA TYR A 364 11.62 2.41 7.68
C TYR A 364 12.82 3.33 7.91
N ARG A 365 14.00 2.72 7.86
CA ARG A 365 15.27 3.43 7.95
C ARG A 365 16.09 3.20 6.69
N LEU A 366 16.78 4.25 6.24
CA LEU A 366 17.73 4.17 5.14
C LEU A 366 18.95 3.35 5.58
N TRP A 367 19.07 2.14 5.04
CA TRP A 367 20.14 1.19 5.34
C TRP A 367 21.37 1.39 4.45
N SER A 368 21.16 1.74 3.18
CA SER A 368 22.24 2.07 2.25
C SER A 368 21.80 3.10 1.20
N LEU A 369 22.79 3.84 0.69
CA LEU A 369 22.65 4.75 -0.43
C LEU A 369 23.89 4.60 -1.32
N THR A 370 23.67 4.40 -2.61
CA THR A 370 24.72 4.47 -3.63
C THR A 370 24.33 5.42 -4.74
N VAL A 371 25.30 6.11 -5.33
CA VAL A 371 25.08 6.91 -6.54
C VAL A 371 25.35 6.01 -7.75
N LEU A 372 24.39 5.91 -8.67
CA LEU A 372 24.55 5.10 -9.87
C LEU A 372 25.66 5.66 -10.76
N LEU A 373 26.44 4.77 -11.35
CA LEU A 373 27.48 5.14 -12.29
C LEU A 373 26.86 5.64 -13.61
N PRO A 374 27.49 6.61 -14.30
CA PRO A 374 27.03 7.04 -15.61
C PRO A 374 26.94 5.87 -16.60
N GLY A 375 25.77 5.70 -17.22
CA GLY A 375 25.50 4.60 -18.15
C GLY A 375 25.29 3.23 -17.50
N ALA A 376 25.10 3.16 -16.18
CA ALA A 376 24.71 1.93 -15.52
C ALA A 376 23.32 1.47 -15.97
N GLU A 377 23.23 0.23 -16.45
CA GLU A 377 21.96 -0.40 -16.82
C GLU A 377 21.36 -1.11 -15.60
N PHE A 378 20.20 -0.65 -15.16
CA PHE A 378 19.44 -1.30 -14.10
C PHE A 378 18.54 -2.41 -14.69
N PRO A 379 18.52 -3.63 -14.13
CA PRO A 379 17.71 -4.71 -14.67
C PRO A 379 16.22 -4.45 -14.45
N GLU A 380 15.37 -5.08 -15.25
CA GLU A 380 13.92 -5.05 -15.02
C GLU A 380 13.60 -5.80 -13.72
N VAL A 381 12.75 -5.20 -12.89
CA VAL A 381 12.28 -5.76 -11.63
C VAL A 381 10.79 -6.07 -11.74
N GLU A 382 10.30 -6.92 -10.84
CA GLU A 382 8.86 -7.16 -10.75
C GLU A 382 8.11 -5.89 -10.35
N ASP A 383 6.85 -5.80 -10.76
CA ASP A 383 5.93 -4.74 -10.31
C ASP A 383 5.91 -4.72 -8.77
N ALA A 384 5.85 -3.52 -8.18
CA ALA A 384 5.90 -3.34 -6.73
C ALA A 384 4.76 -4.07 -5.99
N ARG A 385 3.67 -4.46 -6.66
CA ARG A 385 2.59 -5.30 -6.09
C ARG A 385 2.95 -6.78 -6.01
N VAL A 386 3.78 -7.25 -6.95
CA VAL A 386 4.30 -8.63 -6.97
C VAL A 386 5.50 -8.76 -6.04
N GLY A 387 6.39 -7.77 -6.09
CA GLY A 387 7.57 -7.69 -5.23
C GLY A 387 8.74 -8.53 -5.71
N SER A 388 9.91 -8.24 -5.14
CA SER A 388 11.16 -8.94 -5.42
C SER A 388 11.50 -9.92 -4.31
N GLY A 389 11.95 -11.13 -4.67
CA GLY A 389 12.40 -12.12 -3.69
C GLY A 389 13.70 -11.68 -3.02
N LEU A 390 13.76 -11.76 -1.69
CA LEU A 390 14.99 -11.60 -0.91
C LEU A 390 15.90 -12.81 -1.11
N LEU A 391 17.18 -12.55 -1.37
CA LEU A 391 18.17 -13.59 -1.59
C LEU A 391 19.15 -13.64 -0.42
N PRO A 392 19.47 -14.84 0.11
CA PRO A 392 20.49 -15.00 1.14
C PRO A 392 21.88 -14.61 0.60
N ALA A 393 22.79 -14.22 1.50
CA ALA A 393 24.11 -13.74 1.12
C ALA A 393 24.97 -14.81 0.42
N ASP A 394 24.68 -16.08 0.63
CA ASP A 394 25.29 -17.27 0.03
C ASP A 394 24.43 -17.88 -1.09
N GLN A 395 23.46 -17.13 -1.63
CA GLN A 395 22.60 -17.59 -2.73
C GLN A 395 23.40 -18.18 -3.90
N ASP A 396 23.10 -19.44 -4.21
CA ASP A 396 23.63 -20.17 -5.35
C ASP A 396 22.86 -19.87 -6.65
N GLY A 397 23.38 -20.36 -7.79
CA GLY A 397 22.74 -20.22 -9.11
C GLY A 397 23.11 -18.94 -9.86
N LEU A 398 23.82 -18.02 -9.21
CA LEU A 398 24.40 -16.80 -9.80
C LEU A 398 25.85 -17.04 -10.28
N VAL A 399 26.42 -16.11 -11.06
CA VAL A 399 27.86 -16.15 -11.46
C VAL A 399 28.80 -16.23 -10.24
N MET A 400 28.38 -15.63 -9.13
CA MET A 400 28.94 -15.81 -7.80
C MET A 400 27.90 -15.44 -6.74
N THR A 401 28.08 -15.90 -5.50
CA THR A 401 27.18 -15.54 -4.40
C THR A 401 27.21 -14.02 -4.15
N PRO A 402 26.14 -13.42 -3.60
CA PRO A 402 26.13 -12.00 -3.22
C PRO A 402 27.33 -11.60 -2.34
N LYS A 403 27.67 -12.44 -1.35
CA LYS A 403 28.83 -12.27 -0.48
C LYS A 403 30.15 -12.30 -1.24
N ASP A 404 30.29 -13.24 -2.17
CA ASP A 404 31.51 -13.36 -2.99
C ASP A 404 31.63 -12.21 -4.00
N ALA A 405 30.53 -11.62 -4.48
CA ALA A 405 30.58 -10.44 -5.34
C ALA A 405 31.31 -9.28 -4.65
N VAL A 406 30.91 -8.96 -3.41
CA VAL A 406 31.55 -7.89 -2.61
C VAL A 406 33.01 -8.22 -2.31
N LYS A 407 33.27 -9.44 -1.82
CA LYS A 407 34.62 -9.91 -1.47
C LYS A 407 35.58 -9.89 -2.66
N ASN A 408 35.19 -10.47 -3.79
CA ASN A 408 36.05 -10.56 -4.96
C ASN A 408 36.23 -9.20 -5.65
N TYR A 409 35.24 -8.31 -5.55
CA TYR A 409 35.39 -6.93 -6.02
C TYR A 409 36.39 -6.14 -5.18
N ALA A 410 36.33 -6.25 -3.86
CA ALA A 410 37.33 -5.67 -2.97
C ALA A 410 38.75 -6.21 -3.27
N GLU A 411 38.89 -7.52 -3.53
CA GLU A 411 40.17 -8.09 -3.96
C GLU A 411 40.61 -7.57 -5.34
N LYS A 412 39.70 -7.40 -6.31
CA LYS A 412 39.97 -6.78 -7.61
C LYS A 412 40.55 -5.37 -7.44
N LEU A 413 39.99 -4.56 -6.55
CA LEU A 413 40.48 -3.20 -6.29
C LEU A 413 41.87 -3.21 -5.62
N GLN A 414 42.09 -4.10 -4.65
CA GLN A 414 43.37 -4.21 -3.97
C GLN A 414 44.50 -4.74 -4.87
N LYS A 415 44.18 -5.70 -5.76
CA LYS A 415 45.13 -6.43 -6.60
C LYS A 415 44.66 -6.44 -8.07
N PRO A 416 44.63 -5.27 -8.74
CA PRO A 416 44.02 -5.14 -10.08
C PRO A 416 44.65 -6.06 -11.13
N ASP A 417 45.94 -6.39 -10.97
CA ASP A 417 46.66 -7.21 -11.95
C ASP A 417 46.69 -8.71 -11.59
N SER A 418 46.48 -9.10 -10.32
CA SER A 418 46.66 -10.49 -9.85
C SER A 418 45.45 -11.12 -9.15
N ALA A 419 44.36 -10.38 -8.93
CA ALA A 419 43.13 -10.94 -8.36
C ALA A 419 42.55 -12.06 -9.24
N LYS A 420 42.25 -13.22 -8.63
CA LYS A 420 41.87 -14.45 -9.35
C LYS A 420 40.58 -14.30 -10.15
N ARG A 421 39.57 -13.66 -9.57
CA ARG A 421 38.21 -13.52 -10.12
C ARG A 421 37.99 -12.19 -10.84
N LYS A 422 39.05 -11.42 -11.12
CA LYS A 422 38.93 -10.08 -11.75
C LYS A 422 38.22 -10.13 -13.11
N GLY A 423 38.38 -11.22 -13.85
CA GLY A 423 37.80 -11.42 -15.17
C GLY A 423 36.27 -11.60 -15.17
N ASP A 424 35.69 -11.92 -14.01
CA ASP A 424 34.25 -12.13 -13.83
C ASP A 424 33.46 -10.82 -13.66
N PHE A 425 34.17 -9.69 -13.54
CA PHE A 425 33.56 -8.36 -13.46
C PHE A 425 33.68 -7.62 -14.79
N GLN A 426 32.66 -6.84 -15.12
CA GLN A 426 32.76 -5.86 -16.19
C GLN A 426 33.78 -4.76 -15.80
N ASP A 427 34.40 -4.15 -16.80
CA ASP A 427 35.20 -2.94 -16.59
C ASP A 427 34.30 -1.79 -16.18
N ASP A 428 34.67 -1.11 -15.11
CA ASP A 428 33.87 -0.03 -14.53
C ASP A 428 34.73 1.23 -14.34
N ALA A 429 34.08 2.41 -14.37
CA ALA A 429 34.77 3.69 -14.28
C ALA A 429 35.39 3.92 -12.88
N PHE A 430 34.77 3.37 -11.85
CA PHE A 430 35.20 3.54 -10.46
C PHE A 430 36.53 2.84 -10.18
N ALA A 431 36.66 1.56 -10.51
CA ALA A 431 37.90 0.80 -10.37
C ALA A 431 39.05 1.42 -11.18
N LYS A 432 38.75 1.95 -12.37
CA LYS A 432 39.74 2.71 -13.17
C LYS A 432 40.19 3.97 -12.43
N GLN A 433 39.25 4.75 -11.88
CA GLN A 433 39.55 5.96 -11.13
C GLN A 433 40.35 5.69 -9.85
N GLU A 434 39.96 4.68 -9.05
CA GLU A 434 40.69 4.27 -7.84
C GLU A 434 42.11 3.83 -8.18
N ARG A 435 42.28 2.97 -9.20
CA ARG A 435 43.60 2.51 -9.66
C ARG A 435 44.51 3.68 -10.03
N GLU A 436 44.02 4.62 -10.83
CA GLU A 436 44.81 5.77 -11.26
C GLU A 436 45.09 6.74 -10.09
N SER A 437 44.14 6.88 -9.15
CA SER A 437 44.32 7.69 -7.95
C SER A 437 45.41 7.11 -7.05
N PHE A 438 45.36 5.82 -6.74
CA PHE A 438 46.40 5.15 -5.95
C PHE A 438 47.75 5.13 -6.64
N LYS A 439 47.79 4.95 -7.96
CA LYS A 439 49.03 5.02 -8.74
C LYS A 439 49.67 6.42 -8.64
N LYS A 440 48.88 7.49 -8.72
CA LYS A 440 49.35 8.87 -8.53
C LYS A 440 49.86 9.09 -7.11
N VAL A 441 49.08 8.71 -6.10
CA VAL A 441 49.47 8.85 -4.67
C VAL A 441 50.77 8.11 -4.40
N LYS A 442 50.86 6.84 -4.83
CA LYS A 442 52.08 6.02 -4.68
C LYS A 442 53.29 6.69 -5.33
N LYS A 443 53.15 7.17 -6.58
CA LYS A 443 54.24 7.85 -7.30
C LYS A 443 54.70 9.12 -6.59
N GLU A 444 53.78 9.94 -6.07
CA GLU A 444 54.15 11.17 -5.35
C GLU A 444 54.83 10.87 -4.01
N ILE A 445 54.37 9.85 -3.30
CA ILE A 445 54.95 9.43 -2.01
C ILE A 445 56.34 8.80 -2.20
N GLU A 446 56.53 7.99 -3.25
CA GLU A 446 57.84 7.39 -3.58
C GLU A 446 58.90 8.44 -3.95
N LYS A 447 58.53 9.55 -4.63
CA LYS A 447 59.45 10.68 -4.87
C LYS A 447 60.00 11.29 -3.57
N GLY A 448 59.20 11.24 -2.51
CA GLY A 448 59.56 11.72 -1.17
C GLY A 448 60.28 10.69 -0.32
N ASN A 449 60.70 9.55 -0.88
CA ASN A 449 61.19 8.37 -0.14
C ASN A 449 60.17 7.92 0.93
N GLY A 450 58.92 7.78 0.54
CA GLY A 450 57.88 7.14 1.34
C GLY A 450 57.33 5.90 0.64
N SER A 451 56.46 5.18 1.33
CA SER A 451 55.67 4.07 0.78
C SER A 451 54.18 4.31 0.96
N ALA A 452 53.39 3.76 0.03
CA ALA A 452 51.93 3.79 0.06
C ALA A 452 51.40 2.36 -0.04
N LYS A 453 50.49 1.99 0.86
CA LYS A 453 49.83 0.68 0.91
C LYS A 453 48.32 0.86 0.99
N VAL A 454 47.58 0.08 0.22
CA VAL A 454 46.12 0.02 0.27
C VAL A 454 45.71 -1.39 0.67
N GLU A 455 44.84 -1.50 1.67
CA GLU A 455 44.30 -2.76 2.16
C GLU A 455 42.78 -2.67 2.16
N TYR A 456 42.11 -3.66 1.56
CA TYR A 456 40.66 -3.76 1.55
C TYR A 456 40.21 -4.86 2.51
N SER A 457 39.13 -4.58 3.24
CA SER A 457 38.43 -5.55 4.08
C SER A 457 36.95 -5.57 3.71
N PRO A 458 36.43 -6.67 3.13
CA PRO A 458 35.01 -6.76 2.81
C PRO A 458 34.17 -6.71 4.08
N GLY A 459 33.08 -5.95 4.04
CA GLY A 459 32.10 -5.87 5.10
C GLY A 459 31.28 -7.16 5.20
N GLN A 460 30.65 -7.35 6.35
CA GLN A 460 29.77 -8.50 6.59
C GLN A 460 28.32 -8.23 6.14
N GLN A 461 27.97 -6.96 5.98
CA GLN A 461 26.63 -6.51 5.60
C GLN A 461 26.45 -6.63 4.09
N VAL A 462 25.62 -7.58 3.68
CA VAL A 462 25.24 -7.82 2.29
C VAL A 462 23.75 -8.04 2.23
N ALA A 463 23.09 -7.37 1.30
CA ALA A 463 21.69 -7.57 0.98
C ALA A 463 21.54 -7.85 -0.52
N ALA A 464 20.59 -8.70 -0.88
CA ALA A 464 20.35 -9.06 -2.26
C ALA A 464 18.86 -9.24 -2.54
N GLN A 465 18.43 -8.73 -3.68
CA GLN A 465 17.06 -8.88 -4.21
C GLN A 465 17.11 -9.41 -5.63
N SER A 466 16.19 -10.32 -5.95
CA SER A 466 16.04 -10.86 -7.30
C SER A 466 15.44 -9.83 -8.26
N ALA A 467 15.94 -9.82 -9.49
CA ALA A 467 15.34 -9.11 -10.62
C ALA A 467 14.50 -10.09 -11.47
N LYS A 468 13.70 -9.56 -12.39
CA LYS A 468 12.77 -10.35 -13.23
C LYS A 468 13.48 -11.26 -14.23
N ASP A 469 14.65 -10.85 -14.71
CA ASP A 469 15.54 -11.69 -15.52
C ASP A 469 16.22 -12.80 -14.70
N GLY A 470 16.01 -12.80 -13.37
CA GLY A 470 16.58 -13.70 -12.37
C GLY A 470 18.06 -13.46 -12.06
N SER A 471 18.61 -12.31 -12.47
CA SER A 471 19.80 -11.74 -11.84
C SER A 471 19.50 -11.25 -10.43
N ALA A 472 20.55 -10.89 -9.69
CA ALA A 472 20.44 -10.31 -8.35
C ALA A 472 21.00 -8.89 -8.32
N ILE A 473 20.24 -7.97 -7.71
CA ILE A 473 20.73 -6.67 -7.31
C ILE A 473 21.34 -6.86 -5.92
N VAL A 474 22.66 -6.69 -5.81
CA VAL A 474 23.43 -6.96 -4.60
C VAL A 474 24.02 -5.67 -4.06
N ILE A 475 23.72 -5.34 -2.80
CA ILE A 475 24.31 -4.20 -2.10
C ILE A 475 25.18 -4.73 -0.98
N GLY A 476 26.42 -4.22 -0.89
CA GLY A 476 27.30 -4.55 0.23
C GLY A 476 28.43 -3.55 0.38
N SER A 477 29.17 -3.67 1.47
CA SER A 477 30.24 -2.72 1.81
C SER A 477 31.62 -3.35 1.87
N ALA A 478 32.65 -2.51 1.76
CA ALA A 478 34.02 -2.83 2.15
C ALA A 478 34.65 -1.60 2.77
N SER A 479 35.50 -1.78 3.77
CA SER A 479 36.42 -0.73 4.19
C SER A 479 37.72 -0.85 3.41
N HIS A 480 38.37 0.28 3.15
CA HIS A 480 39.76 0.28 2.74
C HIS A 480 40.59 1.25 3.58
N THR A 481 41.83 0.86 3.86
CA THR A 481 42.80 1.68 4.58
C THR A 481 43.93 2.05 3.64
N LEU A 482 44.11 3.35 3.42
CA LEU A 482 45.29 3.92 2.77
C LEU A 482 46.33 4.26 3.84
N SER A 483 47.47 3.57 3.82
CA SER A 483 48.61 3.83 4.69
C SER A 483 49.72 4.52 3.92
N LEU A 484 50.12 5.71 4.37
CA LEU A 484 51.24 6.48 3.85
C LEU A 484 52.34 6.55 4.90
N SER A 485 53.51 6.00 4.61
CA SER A 485 54.62 5.88 5.55
C SER A 485 55.87 6.59 5.03
N PRO A 486 56.48 7.52 5.78
CA PRO A 486 57.80 8.04 5.44
C PRO A 486 58.88 6.97 5.66
N GLU A 487 59.86 6.86 4.77
CA GLU A 487 61.01 5.96 4.99
C GLU A 487 62.11 6.63 5.82
N SER A 488 62.93 5.79 6.47
CA SER A 488 64.16 6.22 7.13
C SER A 488 65.39 5.80 6.33
N ARG A 489 66.31 6.73 6.05
CA ARG A 489 67.63 6.44 5.46
C ARG A 489 68.74 7.03 6.32
N GLY A 490 69.79 6.24 6.60
CA GLY A 490 70.95 6.71 7.36
C GLY A 490 70.63 7.26 8.76
N GLY A 491 69.56 6.78 9.41
CA GLY A 491 69.13 7.24 10.73
C GLY A 491 68.24 8.49 10.72
N GLN A 492 67.87 9.03 9.56
CA GLN A 492 66.92 10.15 9.44
C GLN A 492 65.61 9.68 8.78
N THR A 493 64.49 9.89 9.47
CA THR A 493 63.14 9.67 8.93
C THR A 493 62.66 10.90 8.19
N GLY A 494 62.17 10.70 6.96
CA GLY A 494 61.50 11.74 6.17
C GLY A 494 60.25 12.29 6.87
N GLU A 495 59.79 13.45 6.40
CA GLU A 495 58.60 14.12 6.92
C GLU A 495 57.47 14.07 5.87
N LEU A 496 56.35 13.45 6.22
CA LEU A 496 55.16 13.37 5.39
C LEU A 496 54.30 14.62 5.59
N THR A 497 53.92 15.28 4.49
CA THR A 497 52.89 16.34 4.54
C THR A 497 51.52 15.68 4.58
N VAL A 498 50.72 15.99 5.60
CA VAL A 498 49.40 15.41 5.79
C VAL A 498 48.36 16.22 4.99
N PRO A 499 47.61 15.59 4.06
CA PRO A 499 46.58 16.30 3.29
C PRO A 499 45.38 16.68 4.16
N ASN A 500 44.59 17.66 3.72
CA ASN A 500 43.25 17.88 4.30
C ASN A 500 42.24 16.92 3.64
N PRO A 501 41.26 16.40 4.40
CA PRO A 501 40.92 16.76 5.78
C PRO A 501 41.73 16.03 6.87
N GLN A 502 42.60 15.07 6.53
CA GLN A 502 43.34 14.24 7.49
C GLN A 502 44.13 15.08 8.50
N ALA A 503 44.80 16.15 8.06
CA ALA A 503 45.59 17.04 8.91
C ALA A 503 44.75 17.69 10.03
N LYS A 504 43.48 18.00 9.76
CA LYS A 504 42.55 18.55 10.76
C LYS A 504 42.07 17.50 11.75
N VAL A 505 41.98 16.25 11.30
CA VAL A 505 41.56 15.12 12.13
C VAL A 505 42.67 14.73 13.09
N VAL A 506 43.90 14.56 12.59
CA VAL A 506 45.05 14.14 13.40
C VAL A 506 45.72 15.29 14.16
N GLY A 507 45.45 16.55 13.77
CA GLY A 507 45.98 17.74 14.43
C GLY A 507 47.40 18.15 14.00
N GLU A 508 47.97 17.46 13.01
CA GLU A 508 49.32 17.68 12.48
C GLU A 508 49.27 17.91 10.96
N THR A 509 49.98 18.92 10.47
CA THR A 509 50.14 19.18 9.02
C THR A 509 51.32 18.43 8.42
N LYS A 510 52.22 17.95 9.28
CA LYS A 510 53.41 17.21 8.93
C LYS A 510 53.69 16.17 10.00
N THR A 511 54.18 15.00 9.60
CA THR A 511 54.43 13.91 10.54
C THR A 511 55.56 13.00 10.08
N LYS A 512 56.26 12.39 11.02
CA LYS A 512 57.21 11.29 10.76
C LYS A 512 56.57 9.92 10.92
N ARG A 513 55.29 9.88 11.29
CA ARG A 513 54.52 8.66 11.57
C ARG A 513 53.80 8.17 10.31
N THR A 514 53.34 6.93 10.35
CA THR A 514 52.49 6.41 9.27
C THR A 514 51.10 7.01 9.40
N LEU A 515 50.63 7.69 8.35
CA LEU A 515 49.25 8.16 8.24
C LEU A 515 48.36 7.03 7.72
N LYS A 516 47.38 6.61 8.51
CA LYS A 516 46.33 5.69 8.09
C LYS A 516 45.04 6.45 7.88
N THR A 517 44.46 6.34 6.69
CA THR A 517 43.13 6.89 6.39
C THR A 517 42.19 5.75 6.06
N GLU A 518 41.05 5.71 6.74
CA GLU A 518 40.03 4.68 6.56
C GLU A 518 38.83 5.24 5.80
N TYR A 519 38.41 4.49 4.79
CA TYR A 519 37.24 4.77 3.98
C TYR A 519 36.26 3.61 4.08
N LEU A 520 34.97 3.93 4.18
CA LEU A 520 33.89 2.97 4.03
C LEU A 520 33.27 3.15 2.64
N GLN A 521 33.26 2.07 1.85
CA GLN A 521 32.70 2.02 0.51
C GLN A 521 31.48 1.11 0.49
N VAL A 522 30.41 1.58 -0.13
CA VAL A 522 29.18 0.81 -0.38
C VAL A 522 29.05 0.65 -1.88
N TYR A 523 28.77 -0.57 -2.31
CA TYR A 523 28.67 -0.97 -3.71
C TYR A 523 27.29 -1.52 -3.99
N ALA A 524 26.77 -1.21 -5.17
CA ALA A 524 25.61 -1.85 -5.75
C ALA A 524 26.03 -2.58 -7.02
N PHE A 525 25.72 -3.87 -7.11
CA PHE A 525 26.04 -4.74 -8.23
C PHE A 525 24.78 -5.32 -8.86
N VAL A 526 24.87 -5.62 -10.16
CA VAL A 526 24.02 -6.63 -10.79
C VAL A 526 24.85 -7.89 -10.97
N VAL A 527 24.40 -8.98 -10.36
CA VAL A 527 25.02 -10.30 -10.43
C VAL A 527 24.12 -11.20 -11.29
N PRO A 528 24.50 -11.51 -12.53
CA PRO A 528 23.69 -12.35 -13.42
C PRO A 528 23.57 -13.79 -12.93
N LYS A 529 22.63 -14.53 -13.52
CA LYS A 529 22.58 -15.99 -13.44
C LYS A 529 23.89 -16.60 -13.93
N LYS A 530 24.21 -17.78 -13.39
CA LYS A 530 25.40 -18.51 -13.78
C LYS A 530 25.42 -18.78 -15.29
N GLY A 531 26.44 -18.26 -15.97
CA GLY A 531 26.61 -18.39 -17.42
C GLY A 531 26.09 -17.22 -18.24
N GLU A 532 25.40 -16.25 -17.63
CA GLU A 532 24.73 -15.13 -18.32
C GLU A 532 25.51 -13.81 -18.22
N GLY A 533 26.84 -13.87 -18.34
CA GLY A 533 27.70 -12.68 -18.42
C GLY A 533 28.54 -12.42 -17.18
N LYS A 534 28.83 -11.14 -16.91
CA LYS A 534 29.75 -10.67 -15.87
C LYS A 534 29.03 -9.86 -14.81
N VAL A 535 29.58 -9.82 -13.60
CA VAL A 535 29.10 -8.94 -12.53
C VAL A 535 29.35 -7.47 -12.92
N ARG A 536 28.32 -6.63 -12.78
CA ARG A 536 28.37 -5.21 -13.15
C ARG A 536 28.28 -4.37 -11.90
N LEU A 537 29.24 -3.47 -11.67
CA LEU A 537 29.09 -2.42 -10.67
C LEU A 537 28.15 -1.36 -11.25
N ILE A 538 27.03 -1.11 -10.58
CA ILE A 538 26.03 -0.13 -11.02
C ILE A 538 26.01 1.12 -10.16
N GLY A 539 26.46 1.05 -8.90
CA GLY A 539 26.46 2.21 -8.01
C GLY A 539 27.52 2.13 -6.92
N VAL A 540 27.97 3.30 -6.45
CA VAL A 540 28.96 3.39 -5.38
C VAL A 540 28.70 4.59 -4.46
N SER A 541 29.04 4.45 -3.18
CA SER A 541 29.21 5.55 -2.24
C SER A 541 30.52 5.37 -1.48
N THR A 542 31.30 6.43 -1.31
CA THR A 542 32.57 6.41 -0.56
C THR A 542 32.57 7.52 0.49
N ALA A 543 32.91 7.18 1.73
CA ALA A 543 33.05 8.13 2.82
C ALA A 543 34.36 7.91 3.56
N MET A 544 35.10 8.98 3.85
CA MET A 544 36.20 8.94 4.82
C MET A 544 35.59 8.87 6.22
N VAL A 545 35.91 7.82 6.97
CA VAL A 545 35.33 7.58 8.30
C VAL A 545 36.33 7.82 9.43
N ASN A 546 37.63 7.69 9.15
CA ASN A 546 38.67 7.89 10.15
C ASN A 546 40.01 8.31 9.53
N ALA A 547 40.85 8.98 10.32
CA ALA A 547 42.28 9.14 10.06
C ALA A 547 43.06 9.12 11.37
N GLU A 548 44.18 8.42 11.38
CA GLU A 548 45.05 8.30 12.54
C GLU A 548 46.52 8.27 12.15
N LEU A 549 47.38 8.59 13.11
CA LEU A 549 48.82 8.40 13.02
C LEU A 549 49.19 7.13 13.79
N ALA A 550 49.87 6.20 13.14
CA ALA A 550 50.40 4.98 13.73
C ALA A 550 51.92 5.10 13.93
N GLY A 551 52.49 4.38 14.91
CA GLY A 551 53.95 4.25 15.03
C GLY A 551 54.55 3.65 13.75
N ASN A 552 55.79 4.00 13.43
CA ASN A 552 56.50 3.35 12.33
C ASN A 552 56.92 1.96 12.82
N ASN A 553 56.39 0.90 12.19
CA ASN A 553 56.95 -0.44 12.34
C ASN A 553 58.15 -0.59 11.42
#